data_AF-A0A1V2J680-F1
#
_entry.id   AF-A0A1V2J680-F1
#
_cell.length_a   1.000
_cell.length_b   1.000
_cell.length_c   1.000
_cell.angle_alpha   90.00
_cell.angle_beta   90.00
_cell.angle_gamma   90.00
#
_symmetry.space_group_name_H-M   'P 1'
#
loop_
_entity.id
_entity.type
_entity.pdbx_description
1 polymer ?
#
loop_
_entity_poly.entity_id
_entity_poly.type
_entity_poly.pdbx_seq_one_letter_code
_entity_poly.pdbx_strand_id
1 'polypeptide(L)'
;MDNQKADSYWLNLEDPTQREWARKHLHNKGAIYLDQPITYKSLDGWLQQERDKDSALLVRMQSAWGQVQRRKESKRAGEKACSFVLSSKAKRHLDTLAKQNKAGIKDFLETLLSDEYEQASQQKIATRDAAKKAAEKEKLLRKKLEAINSALHECITELTQRTIMMETENLSIDDISEEQKSRSAALHSETLKKFIAKPPMLPRDEVFPRSMERQT
;
A
#
# COMPACT_ATOMS: atom_id res chain seq x y z
N MET A 1 15.74 7.85 -60.80
CA MET A 1 14.28 7.97 -60.95
C MET A 1 13.65 7.81 -59.58
N ASP A 2 13.33 8.96 -59.02
CA ASP A 2 12.34 9.30 -57.97
C ASP A 2 11.96 8.25 -56.93
N ASN A 3 12.60 8.41 -55.78
CA ASN A 3 12.18 7.85 -54.50
C ASN A 3 11.26 8.88 -53.79
N GLN A 4 10.09 9.16 -54.38
CA GLN A 4 9.09 10.11 -53.84
C GLN A 4 7.69 9.49 -53.81
N LYS A 5 7.46 8.49 -52.94
CA LYS A 5 6.10 7.99 -52.64
C LYS A 5 5.93 7.49 -51.20
N ALA A 6 6.60 8.11 -50.22
CA ALA A 6 6.50 7.70 -48.81
C ALA A 6 5.57 8.57 -47.93
N ASP A 7 4.98 9.66 -48.45
CA ASP A 7 4.33 10.68 -47.59
C ASP A 7 2.79 10.68 -47.57
N SER A 8 2.13 9.65 -48.15
CA SER A 8 0.70 9.76 -48.53
C SER A 8 -0.28 8.76 -47.89
N TYR A 9 0.04 8.07 -46.78
CA TYR A 9 -0.86 7.04 -46.24
C TYR A 9 -1.15 7.11 -44.73
N TRP A 10 -1.18 8.31 -44.11
CA TRP A 10 -1.72 8.43 -42.75
C TRP A 10 -3.25 8.27 -42.69
N LEU A 11 -3.95 8.44 -43.83
CA LEU A 11 -5.40 8.32 -43.98
C LEU A 11 -5.75 7.16 -44.94
N ASN A 12 -6.36 6.09 -44.42
CA ASN A 12 -6.91 4.99 -45.21
C ASN A 12 -8.42 5.17 -45.38
N LEU A 13 -8.88 5.44 -46.61
CA LEU A 13 -10.30 5.63 -46.93
C LEU A 13 -11.02 4.33 -47.27
N GLU A 14 -10.29 3.21 -47.35
CA GLU A 14 -10.86 1.87 -47.45
C GLU A 14 -11.36 1.38 -46.08
N ASP A 15 -10.82 1.91 -44.97
CA ASP A 15 -11.39 1.69 -43.63
C ASP A 15 -12.66 2.54 -43.48
N PRO A 16 -13.86 1.91 -43.38
CA PRO A 16 -15.12 2.64 -43.23
C PRO A 16 -15.15 3.50 -41.96
N THR A 17 -14.44 3.09 -40.90
CA THR A 17 -14.36 3.83 -39.64
C THR A 17 -13.58 5.12 -39.81
N GLN A 18 -12.44 5.05 -40.50
CA GLN A 18 -11.59 6.20 -40.77
C GLN A 18 -12.22 7.13 -41.79
N ARG A 19 -12.91 6.60 -42.81
CA ARG A 19 -13.69 7.37 -43.79
C ARG A 19 -14.83 8.16 -43.14
N GLU A 20 -15.61 7.51 -42.28
CA GLU A 20 -16.70 8.19 -41.56
C GLU A 20 -16.17 9.22 -40.56
N TRP A 21 -15.05 8.93 -39.89
CA TRP A 21 -14.40 9.91 -39.02
C TRP A 21 -13.94 11.14 -39.81
N ALA A 22 -13.28 10.95 -40.96
CA ALA A 22 -12.78 12.03 -41.80
C ALA A 22 -13.93 12.94 -42.27
N ARG A 23 -15.01 12.33 -42.78
CA ARG A 23 -16.21 13.06 -43.20
C ARG A 23 -16.81 13.89 -42.06
N LYS A 24 -16.99 13.30 -40.87
CA LYS A 24 -17.50 14.00 -39.68
C LYS A 24 -16.58 15.14 -39.25
N HIS A 25 -15.26 14.91 -39.24
CA HIS A 25 -14.28 15.92 -38.87
C HIS A 25 -14.36 17.14 -39.80
N LEU A 26 -14.39 16.89 -41.11
CA LEU A 26 -14.43 17.94 -42.14
C LEU A 26 -15.77 18.70 -42.13
N HIS A 27 -16.89 17.98 -41.98
CA HIS A 27 -18.20 18.61 -41.81
C HIS A 27 -18.22 19.54 -40.59
N ASN A 28 -17.72 19.09 -39.44
CA ASN A 28 -17.66 19.90 -38.22
C ASN A 28 -16.71 21.11 -38.33
N LYS A 29 -15.76 21.07 -39.27
CA LYS A 29 -14.86 22.18 -39.59
C LYS A 29 -15.40 23.10 -40.69
N GLY A 30 -16.59 22.82 -41.22
CA GLY A 30 -17.21 23.61 -42.28
C GLY A 30 -16.50 23.50 -43.63
N ALA A 31 -15.77 22.42 -43.87
CA ALA A 31 -15.05 22.24 -45.12
C ALA A 31 -16.03 21.94 -46.28
N ILE A 32 -15.79 22.61 -47.41
CA ILE A 32 -16.59 22.52 -48.63
C ILE A 32 -15.73 22.05 -49.81
N TYR A 33 -16.37 21.39 -50.77
CA TYR A 33 -15.78 20.96 -52.04
C TYR A 33 -16.76 21.30 -53.17
N LEU A 34 -16.31 22.06 -54.17
CA LEU A 34 -17.15 22.55 -55.28
C LEU A 34 -18.43 23.25 -54.77
N ASP A 35 -18.28 24.20 -53.84
CA ASP A 35 -19.36 24.97 -53.21
C ASP A 35 -20.46 24.13 -52.52
N GLN A 36 -20.16 22.87 -52.21
CA GLN A 36 -21.04 21.95 -51.50
C GLN A 36 -20.36 21.36 -50.26
N PRO A 37 -21.13 21.01 -49.20
CA PRO A 37 -20.58 20.28 -48.06
C PRO A 37 -19.97 18.94 -48.47
N ILE A 38 -18.88 18.54 -47.81
CA ILE A 38 -18.19 17.29 -48.12
C ILE A 38 -19.08 16.08 -47.79
N THR A 39 -19.36 15.29 -48.82
CA THR A 39 -20.10 14.03 -48.80
C THR A 39 -19.16 12.83 -48.95
N TYR A 40 -19.67 11.62 -48.73
CA TYR A 40 -18.90 10.39 -48.92
C TYR A 40 -18.26 10.26 -50.32
N LYS A 41 -18.96 10.72 -51.36
CA LYS A 41 -18.53 10.64 -52.75
C LYS A 41 -17.54 11.75 -53.13
N SER A 42 -17.56 12.88 -52.43
CA SER A 42 -16.70 14.04 -52.71
C SER A 42 -15.44 14.09 -51.84
N LEU A 43 -15.35 13.25 -50.81
CA LEU A 43 -14.20 13.19 -49.90
C LEU A 43 -12.88 12.89 -50.62
N ASP A 44 -12.89 11.94 -51.56
CA ASP A 44 -11.70 11.54 -52.33
C ASP A 44 -11.18 12.70 -53.19
N GLY A 45 -12.10 13.39 -53.88
CA GLY A 45 -11.78 14.56 -54.71
C GLY A 45 -11.29 15.75 -53.88
N TRP A 46 -11.91 16.00 -52.73
CA TRP A 46 -11.45 17.03 -51.80
C TRP A 46 -10.03 16.75 -51.30
N LEU A 47 -9.72 15.51 -50.91
CA LEU A 47 -8.40 15.12 -50.42
C LEU A 47 -7.32 15.27 -51.49
N GLN A 48 -7.61 14.94 -52.74
CA GLN A 48 -6.67 15.12 -53.86
C GLN A 48 -6.36 16.61 -54.05
N GLN A 49 -7.39 17.44 -54.17
CA GLN A 49 -7.22 18.89 -54.33
C GLN A 49 -6.42 19.52 -53.17
N GLU A 50 -6.66 19.05 -51.95
CA GLU A 50 -6.07 19.64 -50.76
C GLU A 50 -4.62 19.19 -50.51
N ARG A 51 -4.26 17.98 -50.99
CA ARG A 51 -2.88 17.49 -50.98
C ARG A 51 -1.97 18.31 -51.90
N ASP A 52 -2.50 18.76 -53.02
CA ASP A 52 -1.77 19.60 -53.98
C ASP A 52 -1.51 21.02 -53.45
N LYS A 53 -2.13 21.39 -52.32
CA LYS A 53 -2.12 22.75 -51.75
C LYS A 53 -1.36 22.89 -50.43
N ASP A 54 -0.70 21.84 -49.94
CA ASP A 54 -0.02 21.84 -48.62
C ASP A 54 -0.88 22.43 -47.49
N SER A 55 -2.14 21.98 -47.43
CA SER A 55 -3.12 22.62 -46.56
C SER A 55 -2.87 22.43 -45.06
N ALA A 56 -2.94 23.55 -44.33
CA ALA A 56 -2.99 23.55 -42.87
C ALA A 56 -4.17 22.73 -42.31
N LEU A 57 -5.27 22.59 -43.05
CA LEU A 57 -6.41 21.76 -42.64
C LEU A 57 -6.06 20.27 -42.66
N LEU A 58 -5.31 19.80 -43.66
CA LEU A 58 -4.83 18.41 -43.71
C LEU A 58 -3.88 18.10 -42.56
N VAL A 59 -2.94 18.99 -42.25
CA VAL A 59 -2.00 18.82 -41.11
C VAL A 59 -2.75 18.74 -39.78
N ARG A 60 -3.76 19.60 -39.59
CA ARG A 60 -4.63 19.57 -38.40
C ARG A 60 -5.45 18.29 -38.33
N MET A 61 -5.96 17.82 -39.47
CA MET A 61 -6.72 16.58 -39.56
C MET A 61 -5.83 15.37 -39.22
N GLN A 62 -4.60 15.32 -39.73
CA GLN A 62 -3.61 14.27 -39.38
C GLN A 62 -3.35 14.23 -37.87
N SER A 63 -3.10 15.40 -37.28
CA SER A 63 -2.87 15.53 -35.83
C SER A 63 -4.09 15.07 -35.02
N ALA A 64 -5.30 15.44 -35.46
CA ALA A 64 -6.55 15.04 -34.81
C ALA A 64 -6.78 13.52 -34.90
N TRP A 65 -6.47 12.91 -36.04
CA TRP A 65 -6.57 11.45 -36.18
C TRP A 65 -5.57 10.73 -35.29
N GLY A 66 -4.32 11.19 -35.25
CA GLY A 66 -3.30 10.65 -34.33
C GLY A 66 -3.73 10.76 -32.87
N GLN A 67 -4.50 11.78 -32.48
CA GLN A 67 -5.09 11.87 -31.14
C GLN A 67 -6.20 10.83 -30.93
N VAL A 68 -7.05 10.57 -31.93
CA VAL A 68 -8.09 9.53 -31.85
C VAL A 68 -7.48 8.14 -31.71
N GLN A 69 -6.43 7.83 -32.46
CA GLN A 69 -5.73 6.56 -32.36
C GLN A 69 -5.12 6.35 -30.98
N ARG A 70 -4.36 7.33 -30.48
CA ARG A 70 -3.79 7.28 -29.12
C ARG A 70 -4.87 7.08 -28.04
N ARG A 71 -6.02 7.74 -28.16
CA ARG A 71 -7.15 7.53 -27.22
C ARG A 71 -7.72 6.13 -27.30
N LYS A 72 -7.79 5.52 -28.49
CA LYS A 72 -8.23 4.13 -28.66
C LYS A 72 -7.23 3.16 -28.02
N GLU A 73 -5.94 3.39 -28.22
CA GLU A 73 -4.85 2.60 -27.62
C GLU A 73 -4.88 2.70 -26.08
N SER A 74 -4.91 3.91 -25.52
CA SER A 74 -5.06 4.12 -24.07
C SER A 74 -6.28 3.40 -23.52
N LYS A 75 -7.44 3.47 -24.19
CA LYS A 75 -8.65 2.76 -23.76
C LYS A 75 -8.46 1.23 -23.76
N ARG A 76 -7.75 0.68 -24.75
CA ARG A 76 -7.42 -0.77 -24.79
C ARG A 76 -6.46 -1.17 -23.68
N ALA A 77 -5.53 -0.28 -23.31
CA ALA A 77 -4.62 -0.45 -22.18
C ALA A 77 -5.29 -0.24 -20.81
N GLY A 78 -6.59 0.06 -20.77
CA GLY A 78 -7.32 0.34 -19.52
C GLY A 78 -7.04 1.72 -18.92
N GLU A 79 -6.29 2.57 -19.63
CA GLU A 79 -5.94 3.92 -19.19
C GLU A 79 -7.15 4.84 -19.27
N LYS A 80 -7.29 5.70 -18.27
CA LYS A 80 -8.30 6.77 -18.24
C LYS A 80 -7.61 8.11 -18.23
N ALA A 81 -8.03 9.01 -19.12
CA ALA A 81 -7.56 10.38 -19.10
C ALA A 81 -8.14 11.13 -17.90
N CYS A 82 -7.28 11.68 -17.05
CA CYS A 82 -7.65 12.50 -15.91
C CYS A 82 -7.20 13.95 -16.17
N SER A 83 -8.11 14.91 -15.92
CA SER A 83 -7.80 16.34 -15.97
C SER A 83 -7.77 16.90 -14.56
N PHE A 84 -6.68 17.56 -14.19
CA PHE A 84 -6.53 18.23 -12.92
C PHE A 84 -5.98 19.65 -13.12
N VAL A 85 -6.32 20.55 -12.20
CA VAL A 85 -5.81 21.92 -12.19
C VAL A 85 -4.75 22.02 -11.09
N LEU A 86 -3.49 22.27 -11.49
CA LEU A 86 -2.39 22.51 -10.56
C LEU A 86 -2.02 23.99 -10.53
N SER A 87 -1.50 24.44 -9.40
CA SER A 87 -0.78 25.71 -9.37
C SER A 87 0.43 25.65 -10.30
N SER A 88 0.84 26.80 -10.85
CA SER A 88 2.00 26.87 -11.75
C SER A 88 3.28 26.36 -11.08
N LYS A 89 3.42 26.59 -9.76
CA LYS A 89 4.55 26.09 -8.97
C LYS A 89 4.52 24.55 -8.87
N ALA A 90 3.37 23.96 -8.56
CA ALA A 90 3.22 22.51 -8.46
C ALA A 90 3.51 21.82 -9.80
N LYS A 91 3.03 22.38 -10.92
CA LYS A 91 3.35 21.84 -12.25
C LYS A 91 4.86 21.87 -12.53
N ARG A 92 5.55 22.96 -12.22
CA ARG A 92 7.02 23.05 -12.39
C ARG A 92 7.75 22.00 -11.56
N HIS A 93 7.33 21.79 -10.31
CA HIS A 93 7.93 20.75 -9.47
C HIS A 93 7.69 19.36 -10.04
N LEU A 94 6.49 19.07 -10.52
CA LEU A 94 6.15 17.81 -11.17
C LEU A 94 7.03 17.57 -12.42
N ASP A 95 7.19 18.60 -13.27
CA ASP A 95 8.05 18.54 -14.46
C ASP A 95 9.52 18.26 -14.08
N THR A 96 10.03 18.93 -13.05
CA THR A 96 11.41 18.73 -12.57
C THR A 96 11.59 17.31 -12.01
N LEU A 97 10.66 16.83 -11.19
CA LEU A 97 10.73 15.51 -10.57
C LEU A 97 10.64 14.39 -11.61
N ALA A 98 9.72 14.51 -12.58
CA ALA A 98 9.61 13.55 -13.68
C ALA A 98 10.93 13.46 -14.48
N LYS A 99 11.53 14.62 -14.79
CA LYS A 99 12.84 14.67 -15.47
C LYS A 99 13.97 14.05 -14.65
N GLN A 100 14.03 14.32 -13.35
CA GLN A 100 15.03 13.72 -12.46
C GLN A 100 14.93 12.19 -12.42
N ASN A 101 13.71 11.66 -12.49
CA ASN A 101 13.43 10.22 -12.55
C ASN A 101 13.51 9.63 -13.97
N LYS A 102 13.95 10.41 -14.97
CA LYS A 102 14.02 10.01 -16.40
C LYS A 102 12.71 9.42 -16.92
N ALA A 103 11.58 9.88 -16.40
CA ALA A 103 10.24 9.38 -16.71
C ALA A 103 9.36 10.47 -17.31
N GLY A 104 8.32 10.07 -18.05
CA GLY A 104 7.24 10.98 -18.41
C GLY A 104 6.45 11.40 -17.17
N ILE A 105 5.79 12.56 -17.21
CA ILE A 105 4.95 13.04 -16.09
C ILE A 105 3.87 12.02 -15.72
N LYS A 106 3.27 11.37 -16.74
CA LYS A 106 2.28 10.31 -16.55
C LYS A 106 2.88 9.14 -15.76
N ASP A 107 3.95 8.56 -16.27
CA ASP A 107 4.58 7.37 -15.68
C ASP A 107 5.06 7.67 -14.26
N PHE A 108 5.67 8.85 -14.05
CA PHE A 108 6.08 9.30 -12.72
C PHE A 108 4.92 9.39 -11.73
N LEU A 109 3.76 9.93 -12.14
CA LEU A 109 2.58 9.99 -11.30
C LEU A 109 2.00 8.60 -11.00
N GLU A 110 1.98 7.70 -11.97
CA GLU A 110 1.50 6.32 -11.78
C GLU A 110 2.39 5.55 -10.80
N THR A 111 3.72 5.70 -10.91
CA THR A 111 4.66 5.13 -9.94
C THR A 111 4.46 5.73 -8.55
N LEU A 112 4.42 7.06 -8.44
CA LEU A 112 4.25 7.74 -7.16
C LEU A 112 2.96 7.31 -6.44
N LEU A 113 1.85 7.19 -7.17
CA LEU A 113 0.58 6.73 -6.61
C LEU A 113 0.64 5.27 -6.16
N SER A 114 1.31 4.42 -6.91
CA SER A 114 1.47 3.01 -6.58
C SER A 114 2.33 2.84 -5.32
N ASP A 115 3.46 3.54 -5.26
CA ASP A 115 4.38 3.49 -4.12
C ASP A 115 3.71 3.96 -2.83
N GLU A 116 3.01 5.10 -2.87
CA GLU A 116 2.28 5.63 -1.71
C GLU A 116 1.14 4.69 -1.29
N TYR A 117 0.44 4.08 -2.24
CA TYR A 117 -0.60 3.10 -1.94
C TYR A 117 -0.03 1.84 -1.27
N GLU A 118 1.08 1.32 -1.78
CA GLU A 118 1.77 0.16 -1.21
C GLU A 118 2.30 0.46 0.19
N GLN A 119 2.94 1.61 0.39
CA GLN A 119 3.43 2.04 1.70
C GLN A 119 2.28 2.16 2.70
N ALA A 120 1.17 2.80 2.32
CA ALA A 120 -0.01 2.92 3.17
C ALA A 120 -0.62 1.55 3.52
N SER A 121 -0.63 0.61 2.57
CA SER A 121 -1.09 -0.76 2.78
C SER A 121 -0.19 -1.52 3.76
N GLN A 122 1.13 -1.47 3.54
CA GLN A 122 2.12 -2.09 4.42
C GLN A 122 2.06 -1.53 5.84
N GLN A 123 1.89 -0.21 5.98
CA GLN A 123 1.77 0.43 7.29
C GLN A 123 0.50 -0.02 8.03
N LYS A 124 -0.63 -0.19 7.32
CA LYS A 124 -1.86 -0.77 7.91
C LYS A 124 -1.66 -2.21 8.37
N ILE A 125 -0.94 -3.02 7.60
CA ILE A 125 -0.63 -4.40 8.00
C ILE A 125 0.27 -4.40 9.23
N ALA A 126 1.36 -3.62 9.23
CA ALA A 126 2.31 -3.54 10.33
C ALA A 126 1.65 -3.05 11.63
N THR A 127 0.79 -2.04 11.56
CA THR A 127 0.04 -1.53 12.73
C THR A 127 -0.94 -2.59 13.26
N ARG A 128 -1.64 -3.32 12.38
CA ARG A 128 -2.53 -4.40 12.80
C ARG A 128 -1.77 -5.53 13.49
N ASP A 129 -0.63 -5.93 12.95
CA ASP A 129 0.17 -7.02 13.50
C ASP A 129 0.84 -6.61 14.83
N ALA A 130 1.28 -5.36 14.94
CA ALA A 130 1.76 -4.80 16.20
C ALA A 130 0.65 -4.79 17.27
N ALA A 131 -0.57 -4.39 16.91
CA ALA A 131 -1.72 -4.40 17.81
C ALA A 131 -2.08 -5.82 18.28
N LYS A 132 -2.05 -6.81 17.39
CA LYS A 132 -2.26 -8.22 17.75
C LYS A 132 -1.21 -8.73 18.73
N LYS A 133 0.07 -8.49 18.45
CA LYS A 133 1.17 -8.87 19.36
C LYS A 133 1.05 -8.20 20.72
N ALA A 134 0.66 -6.93 20.76
CA ALA A 134 0.43 -6.21 22.01
C ALA A 134 -0.73 -6.83 22.81
N ALA A 135 -1.84 -7.15 22.15
CA ALA A 135 -2.99 -7.79 22.79
C ALA A 135 -2.67 -9.20 23.33
N GLU A 136 -1.89 -10.00 22.60
CA GLU A 136 -1.42 -11.31 23.07
C GLU A 136 -0.51 -11.20 24.29
N LYS A 137 0.44 -10.25 24.25
CA LYS A 137 1.32 -9.96 25.40
C LYS A 137 0.52 -9.50 26.61
N GLU A 138 -0.47 -8.63 26.41
CA GLU A 138 -1.37 -8.18 27.47
C GLU A 138 -2.16 -9.34 28.06
N LYS A 139 -2.74 -10.21 27.22
CA LYS A 139 -3.46 -11.41 27.66
C LYS A 139 -2.56 -12.33 28.48
N LEU A 140 -1.31 -12.53 28.06
CA LEU A 140 -0.34 -13.33 28.80
C LEU A 140 0.01 -12.70 30.16
N LEU A 141 0.23 -11.37 30.20
CA LEU A 141 0.51 -10.65 31.44
C LEU A 141 -0.68 -10.71 32.40
N ARG A 142 -1.91 -10.57 31.91
CA ARG A 142 -3.14 -10.73 32.71
C ARG A 142 -3.23 -12.12 33.34
N LYS A 143 -2.99 -13.18 32.56
CA LYS A 143 -2.96 -14.57 33.09
C LYS A 143 -1.90 -14.75 34.17
N LYS A 144 -0.70 -14.19 33.98
CA LYS A 144 0.37 -14.24 34.99
C LYS A 144 -0.02 -13.49 36.27
N LEU A 145 -0.61 -12.32 36.14
CA LEU A 145 -1.11 -11.53 37.27
C LEU A 145 -2.16 -12.31 38.06
N GLU A 146 -3.10 -12.94 37.36
CA GLU A 146 -4.15 -13.75 37.98
C GLU A 146 -3.58 -14.94 38.74
N ALA A 147 -2.61 -15.66 38.16
CA ALA A 147 -1.93 -16.76 38.85
C ALA A 147 -1.18 -16.31 40.13
N ILE A 148 -0.50 -15.16 40.07
CA ILE A 148 0.19 -14.58 41.23
C ILE A 148 -0.82 -14.18 42.31
N ASN A 149 -1.93 -13.55 41.93
CA ASN A 149 -2.98 -13.15 42.86
C ASN A 149 -3.60 -14.37 43.56
N SER A 150 -3.85 -15.47 42.83
CA SER A 150 -4.35 -16.72 43.43
C SER A 150 -3.35 -17.30 44.43
N ALA A 151 -2.07 -17.39 44.06
CA ALA A 151 -1.02 -17.90 44.96
C ALA A 151 -0.85 -17.03 46.22
N LEU A 152 -0.97 -15.71 46.07
CA LEU A 152 -0.94 -14.77 47.20
C LEU A 152 -2.15 -14.98 48.11
N HIS A 153 -3.35 -15.16 47.54
CA HIS A 153 -4.56 -15.41 48.31
C HIS A 153 -4.47 -16.72 49.11
N GLU A 154 -3.91 -17.77 48.50
CA GLU A 154 -3.65 -19.05 49.17
C GLU A 154 -2.65 -18.87 50.33
N CYS A 155 -1.54 -18.17 50.11
CA CYS A 155 -0.57 -17.86 51.16
C CYS A 155 -1.20 -17.06 52.33
N ILE A 156 -2.02 -16.04 52.02
CA ILE A 156 -2.73 -15.26 53.04
C ILE A 156 -3.68 -16.16 53.84
N THR A 157 -4.38 -17.07 53.17
CA THR A 157 -5.30 -18.01 53.82
C THR A 157 -4.57 -18.96 54.75
N GLU A 158 -3.47 -19.57 54.29
CA GLU A 158 -2.65 -20.44 55.14
C GLU A 158 -2.02 -19.70 56.32
N LEU A 159 -1.52 -18.47 56.10
CA LEU A 159 -0.97 -17.64 57.18
C LEU A 159 -2.04 -17.31 58.22
N THR A 160 -3.26 -16.98 57.77
CA THR A 160 -4.39 -16.72 58.67
C THR A 160 -4.74 -17.97 59.48
N GLN A 161 -4.81 -19.15 58.85
CA GLN A 161 -5.04 -20.42 59.54
C GLN A 161 -3.96 -20.73 60.57
N ARG A 162 -2.67 -20.57 60.21
CA ARG A 162 -1.55 -20.77 61.14
C ARG A 162 -1.58 -19.78 62.31
N THR A 163 -1.99 -18.54 62.06
CA THR A 163 -2.14 -17.51 63.10
C THR A 163 -3.19 -17.94 64.13
N ILE A 164 -4.38 -18.36 63.67
CA ILE A 164 -5.44 -18.86 64.54
C ILE A 164 -4.95 -20.07 65.36
N MET A 165 -4.25 -21.03 64.73
CA MET A 165 -3.72 -22.20 65.45
C MET A 165 -2.73 -21.83 66.56
N MET A 166 -1.82 -20.90 66.30
CA MET A 166 -0.89 -20.43 67.34
C MET A 166 -1.61 -19.70 68.47
N GLU A 167 -2.57 -18.82 68.15
CA GLU A 167 -3.38 -18.12 69.15
C GLU A 167 -4.14 -19.12 70.04
N THR A 168 -4.69 -20.20 69.46
CA THR A 168 -5.37 -21.24 70.26
C THR A 168 -4.45 -21.98 71.22
N GLU A 169 -3.14 -22.06 70.92
CA GLU A 169 -2.14 -22.67 71.78
C GLU A 169 -1.45 -21.65 72.71
N ASN A 170 -1.89 -20.39 72.74
CA ASN A 170 -1.23 -19.26 73.42
C ASN A 170 0.25 -19.08 73.01
N LEU A 171 0.59 -19.40 71.76
CA LEU A 171 1.93 -19.21 71.20
C LEU A 171 2.01 -17.86 70.47
N SER A 172 3.09 -17.11 70.69
CA SER A 172 3.36 -15.86 69.97
C SER A 172 4.60 -15.96 69.08
N ILE A 173 4.54 -15.31 67.91
CA ILE A 173 5.71 -15.09 67.04
C ILE A 173 6.75 -14.19 67.73
N ASP A 174 6.35 -13.37 68.69
CA ASP A 174 7.30 -12.50 69.40
C ASP A 174 8.19 -13.28 70.37
N ASP A 175 7.79 -14.50 70.75
CA ASP A 175 8.50 -15.37 71.69
C ASP A 175 9.51 -16.32 71.01
N ILE A 176 9.70 -16.20 69.69
CA ILE A 176 10.60 -17.06 68.91
C ILE A 176 12.07 -16.77 69.28
N SER A 177 12.87 -17.82 69.53
CA SER A 177 14.30 -17.65 69.85
C SER A 177 15.12 -17.19 68.64
N GLU A 178 16.27 -16.54 68.89
CA GLU A 178 17.19 -16.11 67.83
C GLU A 178 17.68 -17.27 66.94
N GLU A 179 17.76 -18.47 67.51
CA GLU A 179 18.16 -19.68 66.80
C GLU A 179 17.08 -20.17 65.83
N GLN A 180 15.80 -20.04 66.22
CA GLN A 180 14.65 -20.31 65.36
C GLN A 180 14.50 -19.24 64.26
N LYS A 181 14.73 -17.96 64.56
CA LYS A 181 14.75 -16.88 63.55
C LYS A 181 15.85 -17.11 62.50
N SER A 182 17.05 -17.49 62.94
CA SER A 182 18.16 -17.82 62.04
C SER A 182 17.84 -19.01 61.12
N ARG A 183 17.21 -20.07 61.66
CA ARG A 183 16.75 -21.22 60.86
C ARG A 183 15.68 -20.83 59.85
N SER A 184 14.71 -20.01 60.24
CA SER A 184 13.68 -19.45 59.36
C SER A 184 14.28 -18.67 58.18
N ALA A 185 15.21 -17.76 58.46
CA ALA A 185 15.88 -16.95 57.43
C ALA A 185 16.71 -17.81 56.46
N ALA A 186 17.40 -18.84 56.98
CA ALA A 186 18.14 -19.79 56.15
C ALA A 186 17.21 -20.59 55.22
N LEU A 187 16.10 -21.11 55.75
CA LEU A 187 15.07 -21.81 54.98
C LEU A 187 14.43 -20.91 53.92
N HIS A 188 14.14 -19.65 54.24
CA HIS A 188 13.63 -18.68 53.28
C HIS A 188 14.64 -18.44 52.14
N SER A 189 15.92 -18.22 52.47
CA SER A 189 16.98 -18.03 51.47
C SER A 189 17.16 -19.25 50.57
N GLU A 190 17.11 -20.45 51.13
CA GLU A 190 17.24 -21.70 50.37
C GLU A 190 16.05 -21.91 49.44
N THR A 191 14.83 -21.68 49.95
CA THR A 191 13.59 -21.78 49.17
C THR A 191 13.60 -20.76 48.02
N LEU A 192 13.99 -19.51 48.29
CA LEU A 192 14.09 -18.46 47.28
C LEU A 192 15.09 -18.83 46.19
N LYS A 193 16.27 -19.37 46.56
CA LYS A 193 17.27 -19.86 45.60
C LYS A 193 16.72 -21.00 44.73
N LYS A 194 15.96 -21.93 45.30
CA LYS A 194 15.31 -23.03 44.54
C LYS A 194 14.27 -22.50 43.55
N PHE A 195 13.51 -21.49 43.93
CA PHE A 195 12.54 -20.82 43.06
C PHE A 195 13.19 -20.00 41.93
N ILE A 196 14.34 -19.37 42.18
CA ILE A 196 15.06 -18.60 41.16
C ILE A 196 15.86 -19.51 40.22
N ALA A 197 16.42 -20.61 40.72
CA ALA A 197 17.22 -21.56 39.93
C ALA A 197 16.38 -22.47 39.02
N LYS A 198 15.11 -22.72 39.34
CA LYS A 198 14.14 -23.31 38.41
C LYS A 198 13.43 -22.15 37.70
N PRO A 199 13.66 -21.89 36.40
CA PRO A 199 12.78 -20.97 35.68
C PRO A 199 11.35 -21.51 35.82
N PRO A 200 10.36 -20.67 36.13
CA PRO A 200 8.99 -21.14 36.26
C PRO A 200 8.59 -21.77 34.93
N MET A 201 8.41 -23.09 34.93
CA MET A 201 7.79 -23.81 33.82
C MET A 201 6.33 -23.36 33.77
N LEU A 202 6.08 -22.29 33.01
CA LEU A 202 4.78 -22.12 32.39
C LEU A 202 4.65 -23.19 31.29
N PRO A 203 3.44 -23.75 31.09
CA PRO A 203 3.20 -24.79 30.10
C PRO A 203 3.82 -24.41 28.75
N ARG A 204 4.72 -25.28 28.29
CA ARG A 204 5.50 -25.14 27.07
C ARG A 204 4.66 -25.56 25.88
N ASP A 205 3.56 -24.84 25.63
CA ASP A 205 2.87 -24.94 24.36
C ASP A 205 3.23 -23.75 23.48
N GLU A 206 3.66 -24.10 22.27
CA GLU A 206 3.99 -23.24 21.13
C GLU A 206 5.43 -22.72 21.08
N VAL A 207 6.30 -23.69 20.74
CA VAL A 207 7.39 -23.59 19.78
C VAL A 207 7.20 -22.40 18.81
N PHE A 208 8.00 -21.35 18.97
CA PHE A 208 8.31 -20.44 17.87
C PHE A 208 9.12 -21.22 16.83
N PRO A 209 8.73 -21.27 15.54
CA PRO A 209 9.65 -21.70 14.51
C PRO A 209 10.78 -20.67 14.42
N ARG A 210 11.99 -21.11 14.81
CA ARG A 210 13.24 -20.42 14.45
C ARG A 210 13.31 -20.42 12.92
N SER A 211 13.12 -19.27 12.30
CA SER A 211 13.52 -19.05 10.92
C SER A 211 14.15 -17.68 10.80
N MET A 212 15.33 -17.68 10.18
CA MET A 212 16.13 -16.55 9.73
C MET A 212 17.20 -16.03 10.69
N GLU A 213 18.17 -16.89 10.99
CA GLU A 213 19.57 -16.47 10.97
C GLU A 213 19.92 -16.10 9.52
N ARG A 214 20.25 -14.82 9.31
CA ARG A 214 20.85 -14.33 8.07
C ARG A 214 22.28 -14.87 8.01
N GLN A 215 22.61 -15.57 6.94
CA GLN A 215 24.00 -15.74 6.52
C GLN A 215 24.52 -14.40 5.99
N THR A 216 25.57 -13.90 6.63
CA THR A 216 26.58 -13.04 5.99
C THR A 216 27.59 -13.92 5.27
#